data_AF-J9FMW2-F1
#
_entry.id   AF-J9FMW2-F1
#
_cell.length_a   1.000
_cell.length_b   1.000
_cell.length_c   1.000
_cell.angle_alpha   90.00
_cell.angle_beta   90.00
_cell.angle_gamma   90.00
#
_symmetry.space_group_name_H-M   'P 1'
#
loop_
_entity.id
_entity.type
_entity.pdbx_description
1 polymer ?
#
loop_
_entity_poly.entity_id
_entity_poly.type
_entity_poly.pdbx_seq_one_letter_code
_entity_poly.pdbx_strand_id
1 'polypeptide(L)'
;DRHFLDQVCTHTVDIDFGKVTLFSGNYSFWYESSQLALRQAQNQKQKAEEKKKELEEFIRRFSANVAKSRQTTSRKKMLEKLNVDEIKPSTRKYPGIIFQMDREPGNQILEVNDLKAVTEDGTVLFDKLTFNVEQNEKVVFLSRDPRAMTALFEIINGNAKPASGSYKWGVTITTAYLPLDNTDFFNTDYNMLDWLSQYGEGNEVYFKAFLGRMLFKDEDILKKVNVLSGGEKMRCMIARMQLR
;
A
#
# COMPACT_ATOMS: atom_id res chain seq x y z
N ASP A 1 -8.39 8.85 -8.50
CA ASP A 1 -8.55 10.26 -8.88
C ASP A 1 -9.45 10.95 -7.87
N ARG A 2 -8.88 11.57 -6.83
CA ARG A 2 -9.66 12.24 -5.76
C ARG A 2 -10.27 13.54 -6.25
N HIS A 3 -9.58 14.23 -7.15
CA HIS A 3 -10.04 15.50 -7.70
C HIS A 3 -11.30 15.32 -8.55
N PHE A 4 -11.33 14.27 -9.37
CA PHE A 4 -12.52 13.89 -10.11
C PHE A 4 -13.71 13.58 -9.18
N LEU A 5 -13.48 12.77 -8.14
CA LEU A 5 -14.53 12.45 -7.16
C LEU A 5 -15.02 13.71 -6.42
N ASP A 6 -14.13 14.65 -6.12
CA ASP A 6 -14.51 15.90 -5.48
C ASP A 6 -15.34 16.83 -6.36
N GLN A 7 -15.10 16.81 -7.67
CA GLN A 7 -15.83 17.63 -8.64
C GLN A 7 -17.21 17.05 -8.99
N VAL A 8 -17.33 15.72 -9.00
CA VAL A 8 -18.53 15.04 -9.54
C VAL A 8 -19.45 14.53 -8.44
N CYS A 9 -18.90 13.99 -7.35
CA CYS A 9 -19.70 13.32 -6.33
C CYS A 9 -20.34 14.33 -5.37
N THR A 10 -21.66 14.23 -5.22
CA THR A 10 -22.43 14.98 -4.21
C THR A 10 -22.72 14.15 -2.97
N HIS A 11 -22.56 12.83 -3.07
CA HIS A 11 -22.78 11.87 -1.99
C HIS A 11 -21.75 10.74 -2.07
N THR A 12 -21.36 10.21 -0.91
CA THR A 12 -20.47 9.05 -0.80
C THR A 12 -21.16 7.96 0.03
N VAL A 13 -21.20 6.74 -0.52
CA VAL A 13 -21.68 5.55 0.21
C VAL A 13 -20.46 4.87 0.83
N ASP A 14 -20.31 4.99 2.15
CA ASP A 14 -19.25 4.34 2.91
C ASP A 14 -19.68 2.96 3.39
N ILE A 15 -18.82 1.97 3.22
CA ILE A 15 -19.04 0.60 3.67
C ILE A 15 -17.95 0.28 4.69
N ASP A 16 -18.29 0.36 5.97
CA ASP A 16 -17.37 0.05 7.07
C ASP A 16 -18.14 -0.53 8.27
N PHE A 17 -17.46 -1.25 9.15
CA PHE A 17 -18.04 -1.91 10.32
C PHE A 17 -19.21 -2.87 10.00
N GLY A 18 -19.26 -3.38 8.76
CA GLY A 18 -20.37 -4.20 8.24
C GLY A 18 -21.67 -3.42 8.03
N LYS A 19 -21.61 -2.09 7.93
CA LYS A 19 -22.74 -1.20 7.68
C LYS A 19 -22.48 -0.33 6.45
N VAL A 20 -23.57 0.07 5.81
CA VAL A 20 -23.56 1.04 4.70
C VAL A 20 -24.06 2.37 5.25
N THR A 21 -23.27 3.44 5.08
CA THR A 21 -23.60 4.78 5.57
C THR A 21 -23.50 5.78 4.42
N LEU A 22 -24.55 6.58 4.22
CA LEU A 22 -24.56 7.64 3.21
C LEU A 22 -24.05 8.94 3.82
N PHE A 23 -23.08 9.57 3.17
CA PHE A 23 -22.58 10.89 3.51
C PHE A 23 -22.92 11.88 2.41
N SER A 24 -23.51 13.01 2.79
CA SER A 24 -23.72 14.16 1.90
C SER A 24 -22.44 14.99 1.81
N GLY A 25 -22.06 15.40 0.61
CA GLY A 25 -20.84 16.14 0.34
C GLY A 25 -19.90 15.40 -0.61
N ASN A 26 -18.81 16.07 -0.96
CA ASN A 26 -17.80 15.53 -1.84
C ASN A 26 -16.89 14.51 -1.12
N TYR A 27 -15.98 13.89 -1.87
CA TYR A 27 -15.12 12.83 -1.35
C TYR A 27 -14.22 13.32 -0.21
N SER A 28 -13.63 14.51 -0.34
CA SER A 28 -12.76 15.11 0.67
C SER A 28 -13.50 15.38 1.97
N PHE A 29 -14.73 15.90 1.90
CA PHE A 29 -15.56 16.09 3.09
C PHE A 29 -15.85 14.77 3.81
N TRP A 30 -16.23 13.73 3.07
CA TRP A 30 -16.42 12.40 3.63
C TRP A 30 -15.12 11.87 4.27
N TYR A 31 -14.00 11.99 3.57
CA TYR A 31 -12.71 11.47 4.02
C TYR A 31 -12.27 12.12 5.33
N GLU A 32 -12.30 13.46 5.41
CA GLU A 32 -11.95 14.21 6.62
C GLU A 32 -12.88 13.87 7.78
N SER A 33 -14.20 13.82 7.53
CA SER A 33 -15.21 13.48 8.53
C SER A 33 -15.01 12.06 9.07
N SER A 34 -14.74 11.09 8.19
CA SER A 34 -14.46 9.69 8.53
C SER A 34 -13.18 9.58 9.38
N GLN A 35 -12.11 10.29 9.01
CA GLN A 35 -10.86 10.31 9.78
C GLN A 35 -11.04 10.96 11.16
N LEU A 36 -11.79 12.05 11.25
CA LEU A 36 -12.09 12.71 12.52
C LEU A 36 -12.89 11.79 13.45
N ALA A 37 -13.95 11.17 12.94
CA ALA A 37 -14.77 10.21 13.69
C ALA A 37 -13.94 9.01 14.18
N LEU A 38 -13.06 8.48 13.33
CA LEU A 38 -12.14 7.40 13.70
C LEU A 38 -11.19 7.81 14.83
N ARG A 39 -10.58 9.00 14.75
CA ARG A 39 -9.70 9.52 15.82
C ARG A 39 -10.47 9.75 17.12
N GLN A 40 -11.69 10.27 17.05
CA GLN A 40 -12.53 10.47 18.24
C GLN A 40 -12.87 9.13 18.91
N ALA A 41 -13.26 8.12 18.12
CA ALA A 41 -13.53 6.78 18.62
C ALA A 41 -12.28 6.13 19.25
N GLN A 42 -11.10 6.26 18.62
CA GLN A 42 -9.83 5.77 19.16
C GLN A 42 -9.48 6.47 20.49
N ASN A 43 -9.62 7.79 20.58
CA ASN A 43 -9.37 8.54 21.80
C ASN A 43 -10.34 8.17 22.93
N GLN A 44 -11.62 7.95 22.61
CA GLN A 44 -12.60 7.47 23.59
C GLN A 44 -12.25 6.06 24.08
N LYS A 45 -11.83 5.17 23.17
CA LYS A 45 -11.36 3.83 23.51
C LYS A 45 -10.16 3.88 24.45
N GLN A 46 -9.14 4.67 24.12
CA GLN A 46 -7.94 4.80 24.95
C GLN A 46 -8.29 5.28 26.37
N LYS A 47 -9.13 6.31 26.49
CA LYS A 47 -9.60 6.80 27.80
C LYS A 47 -10.41 5.76 28.58
N ALA A 48 -11.21 4.95 27.89
CA ALA A 48 -11.97 3.87 28.53
C ALA A 48 -11.04 2.75 29.02
N GLU A 49 -10.03 2.36 28.23
CA GLU A 49 -9.01 1.38 28.61
C GLU A 49 -8.15 1.86 29.80
N GLU A 50 -7.73 3.12 29.82
CA GLU A 50 -7.00 3.73 30.94
C GLU A 50 -7.83 3.68 32.23
N LYS A 51 -9.11 4.12 32.17
CA LYS A 51 -10.03 4.05 33.31
C LYS A 51 -10.27 2.61 33.77
N LYS A 52 -10.39 1.66 32.84
CA LYS A 52 -10.53 0.23 33.16
C LYS A 52 -9.33 -0.24 33.98
N LYS A 53 -8.12 0.05 33.52
CA LYS A 53 -6.87 -0.32 34.20
C LYS A 53 -6.77 0.31 35.59
N GLU A 54 -7.10 1.59 35.73
CA GLU A 54 -7.11 2.27 37.04
C GLU A 54 -8.10 1.64 38.03
N LEU A 55 -9.31 1.29 37.57
CA LEU A 55 -10.32 0.64 38.38
C LEU A 55 -9.87 -0.77 38.79
N GLU A 56 -9.32 -1.55 37.87
CA GLU A 56 -8.78 -2.89 38.14
C GLU A 56 -7.62 -2.87 39.13
N GLU A 57 -6.66 -1.95 38.96
CA GLU A 57 -5.55 -1.79 39.89
C GLU A 57 -6.01 -1.40 41.29
N PHE A 58 -7.00 -0.49 41.39
CA PHE A 58 -7.57 -0.11 42.68
C PHE A 58 -8.29 -1.28 43.36
N ILE A 59 -9.11 -2.03 42.60
CA ILE A 59 -9.79 -3.22 43.11
C ILE A 59 -8.76 -4.25 43.58
N ARG A 60 -7.69 -4.49 42.81
CA ARG A 60 -6.63 -5.44 43.18
C ARG A 60 -5.89 -5.02 44.45
N ARG A 61 -5.58 -3.73 44.63
CA ARG A 61 -4.87 -3.22 45.81
C ARG A 61 -5.73 -3.17 47.08
N PHE A 62 -7.04 -2.96 46.95
CA PHE A 62 -7.93 -2.68 48.10
C PHE A 62 -9.08 -3.69 48.25
N SER A 63 -9.03 -4.84 47.59
CA SER A 63 -10.03 -5.92 47.71
C SER A 63 -10.09 -6.55 49.10
N ALA A 64 -8.95 -6.69 49.77
CA ALA A 64 -8.83 -7.29 51.10
C ALA A 64 -8.92 -6.29 52.26
N ASN A 65 -9.01 -4.98 51.98
CA ASN A 65 -9.00 -3.95 53.02
C ASN A 65 -10.43 -3.59 53.47
N VAL A 66 -10.77 -3.95 54.71
CA VAL A 66 -12.11 -3.76 55.31
C VAL A 66 -12.56 -2.29 55.26
N ALA A 67 -11.66 -1.33 55.48
CA ALA A 67 -11.99 0.09 55.50
C ALA A 67 -12.39 0.64 54.11
N LYS A 68 -11.93 0.02 53.02
CA LYS A 68 -12.23 0.46 51.64
C LYS A 68 -13.22 -0.45 50.90
N SER A 69 -13.78 -1.45 51.57
CA SER A 69 -14.71 -2.43 51.00
C SER A 69 -15.87 -1.79 50.20
N ARG A 70 -16.55 -0.77 50.76
CA ARG A 70 -17.65 -0.05 50.08
C ARG A 70 -17.21 0.64 48.78
N GLN A 71 -16.01 1.25 48.77
CA GLN A 71 -15.47 1.92 47.57
C GLN A 71 -15.07 0.90 46.50
N THR A 72 -14.49 -0.22 46.91
CA THR A 72 -14.13 -1.33 46.02
C THR A 72 -15.38 -1.95 45.36
N THR A 73 -16.46 -2.18 46.11
CA THR A 73 -17.73 -2.68 45.54
C THR A 73 -18.37 -1.71 44.55
N SER A 74 -18.34 -0.40 44.83
CA SER A 74 -18.86 0.63 43.91
C SER A 74 -18.07 0.67 42.59
N ARG A 75 -16.74 0.65 42.68
CA ARG A 75 -15.85 0.62 41.51
C ARG A 75 -15.96 -0.68 40.71
N LYS A 76 -16.21 -1.81 41.36
CA LYS A 76 -16.54 -3.08 40.67
C LYS A 76 -17.80 -2.96 39.83
N LYS A 77 -18.86 -2.34 40.37
CA LYS A 77 -20.09 -2.05 39.60
C LYS A 77 -19.86 -1.06 38.46
N MET A 78 -18.98 -0.07 38.63
CA MET A 78 -18.59 0.84 37.54
C MET A 78 -17.82 0.11 36.44
N LEU A 79 -16.92 -0.80 36.80
CA LEU A 79 -16.17 -1.64 35.87
C LEU A 79 -17.10 -2.57 35.07
N GLU A 80 -18.09 -3.19 35.74
CA GLU A 80 -19.11 -4.03 35.08
C GLU A 80 -20.00 -3.25 34.09
N LYS A 81 -20.17 -1.93 34.31
CA LYS A 81 -20.90 -1.05 33.38
C LYS A 81 -20.03 -0.46 32.27
N LEU A 82 -18.70 -0.56 32.40
CA LEU A 82 -17.76 -0.02 31.43
C LEU A 82 -17.63 -1.01 30.27
N ASN A 83 -18.55 -0.92 29.30
CA ASN A 83 -18.56 -1.75 28.10
C ASN A 83 -17.47 -1.25 27.11
N VAL A 84 -16.22 -1.68 27.32
CA VAL A 84 -15.11 -1.39 26.39
C VAL A 84 -15.26 -2.19 25.08
N ASP A 85 -16.01 -3.30 25.11
CA ASP A 85 -16.12 -4.28 24.01
C ASP A 85 -17.03 -3.83 22.85
N GLU A 86 -17.81 -2.75 22.98
CA GLU A 86 -18.67 -2.26 21.90
C GLU A 86 -17.92 -1.50 20.80
N ILE A 87 -16.65 -1.15 21.02
CA ILE A 87 -15.85 -0.39 20.06
C ILE A 87 -15.28 -1.35 19.01
N LYS A 88 -16.07 -1.59 17.96
CA LYS A 88 -15.63 -2.36 16.79
C LYS A 88 -14.48 -1.63 16.09
N PRO A 89 -13.39 -2.33 15.71
CA PRO A 89 -12.35 -1.75 14.87
C PRO A 89 -12.90 -1.53 13.45
N SER A 90 -12.38 -0.52 12.76
CA SER A 90 -12.69 -0.32 11.34
C SER A 90 -12.29 -1.57 10.56
N THR A 91 -13.14 -1.95 9.61
CA THR A 91 -12.87 -3.03 8.67
C THR A 91 -11.96 -2.58 7.53
N ARG A 92 -11.70 -1.27 7.43
CA ARG A 92 -10.84 -0.68 6.41
C ARG A 92 -9.39 -1.12 6.64
N LYS A 93 -8.85 -1.85 5.66
CA LYS A 93 -7.44 -2.26 5.63
C LYS A 93 -6.77 -1.62 4.42
N TYR A 94 -5.49 -1.30 4.59
CA TYR A 94 -4.64 -0.77 3.53
C TYR A 94 -3.52 -1.76 3.24
N PRO A 95 -3.13 -1.95 1.96
CA PRO A 95 -1.95 -2.73 1.64
C PRO A 95 -0.69 -2.14 2.29
N GLY A 96 0.11 -3.00 2.92
CA GLY A 96 1.41 -2.63 3.48
C GLY A 96 2.49 -2.61 2.40
N ILE A 97 2.57 -1.51 1.65
CA ILE A 97 3.60 -1.31 0.61
C ILE A 97 4.84 -0.69 1.28
N ILE A 98 5.87 -1.50 1.48
CA ILE A 98 7.10 -1.09 2.15
C ILE A 98 8.28 -1.57 1.32
N PHE A 99 8.98 -0.63 0.69
CA PHE A 99 10.23 -0.90 -0.01
C PHE A 99 11.39 -0.82 0.99
N GLN A 100 12.13 -1.91 1.13
CA GLN A 100 13.36 -1.96 1.93
C GLN A 100 14.55 -1.96 0.99
N MET A 101 15.47 -1.02 1.20
CA MET A 101 16.73 -0.98 0.47
C MET A 101 17.69 -1.98 1.08
N ASP A 102 18.32 -2.82 0.25
CA ASP A 102 19.33 -3.76 0.73
C ASP A 102 20.64 -3.06 1.12
N ARG A 103 20.96 -1.97 0.42
CA ARG A 103 22.14 -1.14 0.67
C ARG A 103 21.83 0.30 0.31
N GLU A 104 22.60 1.24 0.86
CA GLU A 104 22.54 2.62 0.39
C GLU A 104 23.07 2.73 -1.04
N PRO A 105 22.35 3.40 -1.94
CA PRO A 105 22.84 3.65 -3.29
C PRO A 105 23.98 4.67 -3.25
N GLY A 106 24.83 4.64 -4.28
CA GLY A 106 25.81 5.70 -4.49
C GLY A 106 25.15 7.01 -4.93
N ASN A 107 25.95 8.08 -5.06
CA ASN A 107 25.41 9.40 -5.44
C ASN A 107 24.79 9.41 -6.85
N GLN A 108 25.36 8.63 -7.78
CA GLN A 108 24.88 8.53 -9.15
C GLN A 108 23.94 7.33 -9.30
N ILE A 109 22.65 7.59 -9.60
CA ILE A 109 21.63 6.55 -9.74
C ILE A 109 21.46 6.15 -11.21
N LEU A 110 21.14 7.11 -12.08
CA LEU A 110 20.90 6.89 -13.51
C LEU A 110 21.46 8.07 -14.28
N GLU A 111 22.24 7.78 -15.31
CA GLU A 111 22.69 8.75 -16.30
C GLU A 111 22.14 8.36 -17.67
N VAL A 112 21.53 9.31 -18.37
CA VAL A 112 20.98 9.13 -19.71
C VAL A 112 21.59 10.19 -20.61
N ASN A 113 22.18 9.76 -21.74
CA ASN A 113 22.91 10.63 -22.66
C ASN A 113 22.40 10.44 -24.09
N ASP A 114 21.86 11.52 -24.67
CA ASP A 114 21.38 11.64 -26.04
C ASP A 114 20.48 10.48 -26.49
N LEU A 115 19.65 9.98 -25.57
CA LEU A 115 18.82 8.80 -25.80
C LEU A 115 17.73 9.12 -26.82
N LYS A 116 17.51 8.18 -27.74
CA LYS A 116 16.49 8.27 -28.79
C LYS A 116 15.66 7.00 -28.84
N ALA A 117 14.34 7.17 -28.94
CA ALA A 117 13.42 6.07 -29.20
C ALA A 117 12.56 6.38 -30.42
N VAL A 118 12.37 5.34 -31.22
CA VAL A 118 11.56 5.37 -32.43
C VAL A 118 10.65 4.15 -32.38
N THR A 119 9.41 4.32 -32.82
CA THR A 119 8.45 3.23 -33.02
C THR A 119 8.87 2.32 -34.20
N GLU A 120 8.23 1.16 -34.33
CA GLU A 120 8.47 0.24 -35.45
C GLU A 120 8.13 0.85 -36.81
N ASP A 121 7.14 1.76 -36.86
CA ASP A 121 6.74 2.51 -38.05
C ASP A 121 7.65 3.70 -38.38
N GLY A 122 8.70 3.95 -37.59
CA GLY A 122 9.66 5.03 -37.81
C GLY A 122 9.27 6.37 -37.20
N THR A 123 8.12 6.46 -36.50
CA THR A 123 7.73 7.66 -35.75
C THR A 123 8.65 7.86 -34.55
N VAL A 124 9.29 9.03 -34.47
CA VAL A 124 10.19 9.41 -33.35
C VAL A 124 9.36 9.70 -32.11
N LEU A 125 9.62 8.98 -31.02
CA LEU A 125 8.95 9.17 -29.73
C LEU A 125 9.63 10.26 -28.91
N PHE A 126 10.96 10.23 -28.86
CA PHE A 126 11.80 11.28 -28.29
C PHE A 126 13.19 11.22 -28.94
N ASP A 127 13.88 12.36 -28.96
CA ASP A 127 15.22 12.50 -29.55
C ASP A 127 16.11 13.36 -28.64
N LYS A 128 17.38 12.95 -28.49
CA LYS A 128 18.40 13.60 -27.66
C LYS A 128 17.98 13.86 -26.21
N LEU A 129 17.35 12.87 -25.58
CA LEU A 129 16.98 12.95 -24.17
C LEU A 129 18.23 12.75 -23.30
N THR A 130 18.57 13.76 -22.50
CA THR A 130 19.73 13.75 -21.60
C THR A 130 19.32 14.24 -20.22
N PHE A 131 19.55 13.41 -19.19
CA PHE A 131 19.33 13.76 -17.79
C PHE A 131 20.09 12.83 -16.86
N ASN A 132 20.33 13.31 -15.64
CA ASN A 132 20.92 12.52 -14.55
C ASN A 132 19.94 12.47 -13.38
N VAL A 133 19.96 11.37 -12.66
CA VAL A 133 19.23 11.17 -11.41
C VAL A 133 20.24 10.91 -10.31
N GLU A 134 20.17 11.74 -9.27
CA GLU A 134 21.02 11.66 -8.09
C GLU A 134 20.31 10.98 -6.91
N GLN A 135 21.07 10.65 -5.88
CA GLN A 135 20.55 10.04 -4.68
C GLN A 135 19.48 10.92 -4.02
N ASN A 136 18.40 10.30 -3.55
CA ASN A 136 17.24 10.93 -2.89
C ASN A 136 16.37 11.82 -3.78
N GLU A 137 16.64 11.89 -5.09
CA GLU A 137 15.77 12.59 -6.02
C GLU A 137 14.47 11.82 -6.27
N LYS A 138 13.36 12.57 -6.39
CA LYS A 138 12.06 12.05 -6.81
C LYS A 138 11.69 12.72 -8.13
N VAL A 139 11.84 11.98 -9.22
CA VAL A 139 11.63 12.49 -10.57
C VAL A 139 10.22 12.15 -11.04
N VAL A 140 9.50 13.16 -11.54
CA VAL A 140 8.20 12.99 -12.18
C VAL A 140 8.38 13.15 -13.68
N PHE A 141 8.04 12.10 -14.43
CA PHE A 141 8.07 12.14 -15.89
C PHE A 141 6.67 12.44 -16.42
N LEU A 142 6.56 13.45 -17.29
CA LEU A 142 5.31 13.83 -17.94
C LEU A 142 5.51 13.81 -19.45
N SER A 143 4.61 13.16 -20.18
CA SER A 143 4.60 13.15 -21.64
C SER A 143 3.18 13.35 -22.16
N ARG A 144 3.06 14.04 -23.29
CA ARG A 144 1.80 14.13 -24.05
C ARG A 144 1.50 12.84 -24.82
N ASP A 145 2.55 12.08 -25.16
CA ASP A 145 2.43 10.75 -25.76
C ASP A 145 2.85 9.68 -24.73
N PRO A 146 1.91 8.89 -24.21
CA PRO A 146 2.21 7.81 -23.26
C PRO A 146 3.20 6.78 -23.82
N ARG A 147 3.23 6.56 -25.13
CA ARG A 147 4.14 5.60 -25.78
C ARG A 147 5.59 5.99 -25.60
N ALA A 148 5.89 7.28 -25.59
CA ALA A 148 7.25 7.78 -25.33
C ALA A 148 7.71 7.42 -23.91
N MET A 149 6.80 7.47 -22.94
CA MET A 149 7.08 7.12 -21.55
C MET A 149 7.33 5.62 -21.39
N THR A 150 6.44 4.80 -21.96
CA THR A 150 6.61 3.35 -21.96
C THR A 150 7.93 2.98 -22.64
N ALA A 151 8.24 3.54 -23.81
CA ALA A 151 9.50 3.28 -24.50
C ALA A 151 10.73 3.65 -23.67
N LEU A 152 10.73 4.80 -22.98
CA LEU A 152 11.81 5.18 -22.07
C LEU A 152 12.02 4.13 -20.98
N PHE A 153 10.94 3.71 -20.30
CA PHE A 153 11.04 2.74 -19.22
C PHE A 153 11.41 1.34 -19.68
N GLU A 154 10.92 0.88 -20.84
CA GLU A 154 11.35 -0.39 -21.43
C GLU A 154 12.84 -0.35 -21.82
N ILE A 155 13.33 0.77 -22.35
CA ILE A 155 14.75 0.95 -22.70
C ILE A 155 15.63 0.92 -21.45
N ILE A 156 15.35 1.73 -20.43
CA ILE A 156 16.23 1.81 -19.25
C ILE A 156 16.18 0.54 -18.39
N ASN A 157 15.13 -0.27 -18.51
CA ASN A 157 15.06 -1.60 -17.88
C ASN A 157 15.65 -2.73 -18.76
N GLY A 158 16.13 -2.41 -19.97
CA GLY A 158 16.78 -3.37 -20.87
C GLY A 158 15.84 -4.29 -21.65
N ASN A 159 14.53 -4.05 -21.60
CA ASN A 159 13.53 -4.81 -22.35
C ASN A 159 13.45 -4.37 -23.82
N ALA A 160 13.90 -3.15 -24.13
CA ALA A 160 13.97 -2.61 -25.48
C ALA A 160 15.34 -1.96 -25.74
N LYS A 161 15.74 -1.89 -27.02
CA LYS A 161 16.98 -1.22 -27.42
C LYS A 161 16.69 0.23 -27.83
N PRO A 162 17.54 1.19 -27.45
CA PRO A 162 17.43 2.55 -27.96
C PRO A 162 17.80 2.59 -29.45
N ALA A 163 17.24 3.56 -30.17
CA ALA A 163 17.62 3.84 -31.55
C ALA A 163 19.00 4.51 -31.63
N SER A 164 19.32 5.36 -30.64
CA SER A 164 20.65 5.94 -30.43
C SER A 164 20.80 6.44 -28.99
N GLY A 165 22.02 6.82 -28.61
CA GLY A 165 22.37 7.27 -27.27
C GLY A 165 22.68 6.13 -26.31
N SER A 166 22.82 6.46 -25.02
CA SER A 166 23.15 5.50 -23.98
C SER A 166 22.51 5.85 -22.65
N TYR A 167 22.41 4.85 -21.78
CA TYR A 167 22.07 5.04 -20.39
C TYR A 167 22.98 4.17 -19.52
N LYS A 168 23.17 4.58 -18.27
CA LYS A 168 24.00 3.87 -17.30
C LYS A 168 23.39 3.97 -15.91
N TRP A 169 23.09 2.82 -15.33
CA TRP A 169 22.76 2.71 -13.92
C TRP A 169 24.02 2.73 -13.06
N GLY A 170 23.93 3.30 -11.87
CA GLY A 170 24.96 3.18 -10.84
C GLY A 170 25.22 1.72 -10.49
N VAL A 171 26.47 1.38 -10.17
CA VAL A 171 26.89 -0.02 -9.95
C VAL A 171 26.17 -0.69 -8.77
N THR A 172 25.72 0.11 -7.79
CA THR A 172 25.04 -0.38 -6.59
C THR A 172 23.51 -0.40 -6.71
N ILE A 173 22.96 -0.06 -7.88
CA ILE A 173 21.53 0.11 -8.07
C ILE A 173 20.86 -1.22 -8.44
N THR A 174 19.85 -1.59 -7.65
CA THR A 174 18.84 -2.57 -8.02
C THR A 174 17.60 -1.84 -8.53
N THR A 175 17.09 -2.24 -9.68
CA THR A 175 15.90 -1.63 -10.29
C THR A 175 14.65 -2.48 -10.02
N ALA A 176 13.50 -1.81 -9.87
CA ALA A 176 12.20 -2.45 -9.84
C ALA A 176 11.28 -1.71 -10.80
N TYR A 177 10.59 -2.46 -11.67
CA TYR A 177 9.76 -1.90 -12.73
C TYR A 177 8.30 -2.34 -12.61
N LEU A 178 7.40 -1.39 -12.83
CA LEU A 178 5.96 -1.58 -12.90
C LEU A 178 5.45 -1.08 -14.26
N PRO A 179 5.30 -1.97 -15.24
CA PRO A 179 4.80 -1.58 -16.55
C PRO A 179 3.33 -1.18 -16.48
N LEU A 180 2.93 -0.29 -17.39
CA LEU A 180 1.55 0.15 -17.54
C LEU A 180 0.65 -1.03 -17.98
N ASP A 181 1.12 -1.81 -18.96
CA ASP A 181 0.52 -3.08 -19.32
C ASP A 181 1.30 -4.21 -18.64
N ASN A 182 0.61 -4.97 -17.81
CA ASN A 182 1.17 -6.11 -17.11
C ASN A 182 0.51 -7.43 -17.50
N THR A 183 -0.32 -7.44 -18.55
CA THR A 183 -1.14 -8.59 -18.94
C THR A 183 -0.30 -9.84 -19.18
N ASP A 184 0.85 -9.70 -19.84
CA ASP A 184 1.74 -10.81 -20.18
C ASP A 184 2.28 -11.56 -18.96
N PHE A 185 2.47 -10.87 -17.83
CA PHE A 185 2.90 -11.51 -16.58
C PHE A 185 1.86 -12.50 -16.04
N PHE A 186 0.60 -12.32 -16.40
CA PHE A 186 -0.53 -13.10 -15.90
C PHE A 186 -1.04 -14.15 -16.91
N ASN A 187 -0.38 -14.30 -18.05
CA ASN A 187 -0.69 -15.31 -19.07
C ASN A 187 -0.11 -16.68 -18.70
N THR A 188 -0.32 -17.11 -17.45
CA THR A 188 0.15 -18.39 -16.92
C THR A 188 -0.92 -19.02 -16.03
N ASP A 189 -0.82 -20.35 -15.85
CA ASP A 189 -1.71 -21.12 -14.98
C ASP A 189 -1.21 -21.26 -13.53
N TYR A 190 -0.11 -20.57 -13.18
CA TYR A 190 0.44 -20.60 -11.84
C TYR A 190 -0.54 -20.03 -10.82
N ASN A 191 -0.51 -20.58 -9.61
CA ASN A 191 -1.13 -19.90 -8.47
C ASN A 191 -0.29 -18.67 -8.07
N MET A 192 -0.85 -17.80 -7.25
CA MET A 192 -0.21 -16.53 -6.86
C MET A 192 1.14 -16.73 -6.16
N LEU A 193 1.26 -17.79 -5.36
CA LEU A 193 2.49 -18.13 -4.65
C LEU A 193 3.59 -18.54 -5.64
N ASP A 194 3.29 -19.53 -6.49
CA ASP A 194 4.22 -20.08 -7.48
C ASP A 194 4.63 -18.99 -8.49
N TRP A 195 3.69 -18.14 -8.89
CA TRP A 195 3.96 -16.98 -9.73
C TRP A 195 4.95 -16.02 -9.06
N LEU A 196 4.72 -15.65 -7.79
CA LEU A 196 5.58 -14.70 -7.09
C LEU A 196 6.98 -15.27 -6.84
N SER A 197 7.09 -16.58 -6.58
CA SER A 197 8.37 -17.25 -6.34
C SER A 197 9.33 -17.26 -7.53
N GLN A 198 8.86 -16.96 -8.74
CA GLN A 198 9.72 -16.86 -9.93
C GLN A 198 10.61 -15.62 -9.92
N TYR A 199 10.29 -14.64 -9.09
CA TYR A 199 10.91 -13.31 -9.10
C TYR A 199 11.82 -13.04 -7.90
N GLY A 200 12.09 -14.04 -7.06
CA GLY A 200 12.99 -13.87 -5.92
C GLY A 200 13.29 -15.19 -5.22
N GLU A 201 14.26 -15.17 -4.32
CA GLU A 201 14.63 -16.34 -3.52
C GLU A 201 13.92 -16.30 -2.16
N GLY A 202 13.36 -17.45 -1.73
CA GLY A 202 12.66 -17.54 -0.47
C GLY A 202 11.86 -18.83 -0.31
N ASN A 203 11.28 -19.01 0.87
CA ASN A 203 10.33 -20.10 1.12
C ASN A 203 8.88 -19.61 0.98
N GLU A 204 7.93 -20.54 1.01
CA GLU A 204 6.50 -20.24 0.94
C GLU A 204 6.04 -19.22 2.00
N VAL A 205 6.56 -19.32 3.23
CA VAL A 205 6.22 -18.39 4.33
C VAL A 205 6.65 -16.96 3.98
N TYR A 206 7.83 -16.79 3.38
CA TYR A 206 8.34 -15.50 2.93
C TYR A 206 7.43 -14.87 1.88
N PHE A 207 7.09 -15.60 0.82
CA PHE A 207 6.22 -15.09 -0.26
C PHE A 207 4.79 -14.81 0.24
N LYS A 208 4.22 -15.69 1.08
CA LYS A 208 2.91 -15.46 1.72
C LYS A 208 2.89 -14.19 2.56
N ALA A 209 4.00 -13.82 3.20
CA ALA A 209 4.07 -12.57 3.95
C ALA A 209 3.89 -11.33 3.05
N PHE A 210 4.47 -11.30 1.84
CA PHE A 210 4.28 -10.20 0.89
C PHE A 210 2.85 -10.16 0.34
N LEU A 211 2.28 -11.31 -0.01
CA LEU A 211 0.90 -11.40 -0.49
C LEU A 211 -0.11 -11.01 0.61
N GLY A 212 0.14 -11.43 1.85
CA GLY A 212 -0.67 -11.05 3.01
C GLY A 212 -0.65 -9.55 3.29
N ARG A 213 0.50 -8.88 3.12
CA ARG A 213 0.58 -7.40 3.18
C ARG A 213 -0.25 -6.74 2.09
N MET A 214 -0.46 -7.40 0.95
CA MET A 214 -1.34 -6.96 -0.13
C MET A 214 -2.82 -7.35 0.06
N LEU A 215 -3.20 -7.80 1.26
CA LEU A 215 -4.56 -8.16 1.66
C LEU A 215 -5.13 -9.41 0.96
N PHE A 216 -4.27 -10.28 0.43
CA PHE A 216 -4.70 -11.60 -0.05
C PHE A 216 -4.90 -12.55 1.14
N LYS A 217 -6.01 -13.29 1.14
CA LYS A 217 -6.28 -14.36 2.12
C LYS A 217 -5.59 -15.65 1.67
N ASP A 218 -5.41 -16.60 2.58
CA ASP A 218 -4.78 -17.89 2.26
C ASP A 218 -5.50 -18.64 1.12
N GLU A 219 -6.83 -18.58 1.09
CA GLU A 219 -7.64 -19.15 0.00
C GLU A 219 -7.41 -18.44 -1.34
N ASP A 220 -7.12 -17.13 -1.32
CA ASP A 220 -6.85 -16.35 -2.53
C ASP A 220 -5.47 -16.65 -3.11
N ILE A 221 -4.49 -16.97 -2.26
CA ILE A 221 -3.11 -17.25 -2.67
C ILE A 221 -3.02 -18.49 -3.57
N LEU A 222 -3.93 -19.45 -3.38
CA LEU A 222 -4.00 -20.66 -4.19
C LEU A 222 -4.74 -20.45 -5.53
N LYS A 223 -5.35 -19.29 -5.75
CA LYS A 223 -6.00 -18.97 -7.03
C LYS A 223 -4.97 -18.80 -8.13
N LYS A 224 -5.35 -19.22 -9.34
CA LYS A 224 -4.57 -18.98 -10.54
C LYS A 224 -4.45 -17.48 -10.83
N VAL A 225 -3.30 -17.05 -11.32
CA VAL A 225 -3.04 -15.63 -11.55
C VAL A 225 -3.77 -15.06 -12.77
N ASN A 226 -4.17 -15.92 -13.71
CA ASN A 226 -4.93 -15.54 -14.92
C ASN A 226 -6.38 -15.10 -14.62
N VAL A 227 -7.00 -15.58 -13.53
CA VAL A 227 -8.37 -15.22 -13.14
C VAL A 227 -8.46 -14.00 -12.22
N LEU A 228 -7.31 -13.40 -11.87
CA LEU A 228 -7.28 -12.22 -11.00
C LEU A 228 -7.89 -11.00 -11.68
N SER A 229 -8.61 -10.20 -10.91
CA SER A 229 -9.06 -8.87 -11.33
C SER A 229 -7.87 -7.93 -11.56
N GLY A 230 -8.06 -6.86 -12.33
CA GLY A 230 -6.99 -5.89 -12.59
C GLY A 230 -6.38 -5.28 -11.33
N GLY A 231 -7.21 -5.04 -10.30
CA GLY A 231 -6.73 -4.54 -9.01
C GLY A 231 -5.93 -5.57 -8.22
N GLU A 232 -6.24 -6.85 -8.34
CA GLU A 232 -5.46 -7.94 -7.76
C GLU A 232 -4.12 -8.12 -8.48
N LYS A 233 -4.14 -8.12 -9.83
CA LYS A 233 -2.93 -8.15 -10.66
C LYS A 233 -1.96 -7.03 -10.28
N MET A 234 -2.46 -5.81 -10.13
CA MET A 234 -1.65 -4.66 -9.70
C MET A 234 -1.01 -4.88 -8.32
N ARG A 235 -1.76 -5.45 -7.36
CA ARG A 235 -1.21 -5.77 -6.03
C ARG A 235 -0.17 -6.87 -6.09
N CYS A 236 -0.33 -7.88 -6.95
CA CYS A 236 0.69 -8.91 -7.19
C CYS A 236 1.98 -8.29 -7.77
N MET A 237 1.86 -7.36 -8.72
CA MET A 237 3.01 -6.66 -9.29
C MET A 237 3.74 -5.80 -8.24
N ILE A 238 3.01 -5.12 -7.36
CA ILE A 238 3.60 -4.37 -6.24
C ILE A 238 4.27 -5.31 -5.23
N ALA A 239 3.70 -6.49 -4.97
CA ALA A 239 4.36 -7.51 -4.14
C ALA A 239 5.68 -7.97 -4.78
N ARG A 240 5.68 -8.23 -6.09
CA ARG A 240 6.89 -8.58 -6.87
C ARG A 240 7.99 -7.54 -6.72
N MET A 241 7.67 -6.26 -6.84
CA MET A 241 8.68 -5.19 -6.71
C MET A 241 9.24 -5.03 -5.29
N GLN A 242 8.56 -5.56 -4.28
CA GLN A 242 9.05 -5.56 -2.89
C GLN A 242 9.92 -6.78 -2.58
N LEU A 243 9.97 -7.76 -3.47
CA LEU A 243 10.93 -8.84 -3.36
C LEU A 243 12.35 -8.29 -3.55
N ARG A 244 13.30 -9.05 -3.00
CA ARG A 244 14.74 -8.80 -3.15
C ARG A 244 15.25 -9.53 -4.37
#